data_AF-A0A7S0EHW5-F1
#
_entry.id   AF-A0A7S0EHW5-F1
#
_cell.length_a   1.000
_cell.length_b   1.000
_cell.length_c   1.000
_cell.angle_alpha   90.00
_cell.angle_beta   90.00
_cell.angle_gamma   90.00
#
_symmetry.space_group_name_H-M   'P 1'
#
loop_
_entity.id
_entity.type
_entity.pdbx_description
1 polymer ?
#
loop_
_entity_poly.entity_id
_entity_poly.type
_entity_poly.pdbx_seq_one_letter_code
_entity_poly.pdbx_strand_id
1 'polypeptide(L)'
;TDTYTTILLRFLEEDAPALLQLLHEWPHSLYDVQKMIDAVKAKVSKTPDDGTLLQCLARLSVSAGRYNEALDIFLKLKCSEEAFDLIEKFDLYSFVKGKVASLAKFDEDRAVKMLVGCPDQISPSYVVEQLRDKRKVLHAYLDALFDKDPRAGANFHELQIELYADFDKSKLLPFLSQSNNYRLENALKLCEKRMLYPEMVFVLGRMGNTQQALRLLLEQMQDVPKAIEFCQAQDDEELWESLISFCLSRPNLVGPLLQDIGAHVDPVKVVSRIPVGMKIDGIREKLIKIISDYHLQMSLREGCERILRSDVVLLERRLNKAQRRATRIDARTRCCLTGASLTGDASGRILWPYPDLVVFHGGRVFQEAALIDHCSDPLNLQSLSGKGGKLQDAGGQAPGV
;
A
#
# COMPACT_ATOMS: atom_id res chain seq x y z
N THR A 1 35.95 15.57 -45.56
CA THR A 1 35.50 16.08 -44.25
C THR A 1 35.60 17.60 -44.19
N ASP A 2 36.66 18.21 -44.74
CA ASP A 2 36.82 19.68 -44.68
C ASP A 2 35.81 20.49 -45.53
N THR A 3 35.31 19.96 -46.65
CA THR A 3 34.35 20.69 -47.52
C THR A 3 33.02 20.97 -46.82
N TYR A 4 32.56 20.05 -45.97
CA TYR A 4 31.35 20.24 -45.19
C TYR A 4 31.55 21.23 -44.04
N THR A 5 32.74 21.25 -43.43
CA THR A 5 33.07 22.25 -42.40
C THR A 5 33.15 23.67 -42.96
N THR A 6 33.70 23.86 -44.16
CA THR A 6 33.78 25.21 -44.77
C THR A 6 32.41 25.73 -45.19
N ILE A 7 31.51 24.84 -45.64
CA ILE A 7 30.12 25.18 -45.94
C ILE A 7 29.37 25.57 -44.66
N LEU A 8 29.47 24.78 -43.59
CA LEU A 8 28.85 25.09 -42.30
C LEU A 8 29.40 26.39 -41.66
N LEU A 9 30.69 26.67 -41.82
CA LEU A 9 31.30 27.93 -41.38
C LEU A 9 30.79 29.14 -42.19
N ARG A 10 30.49 28.98 -43.48
CA ARG A 10 29.84 30.04 -44.27
C ARG A 10 28.39 30.27 -43.88
N PHE A 11 27.63 29.20 -43.62
CA PHE A 11 26.27 29.33 -43.09
C PHE A 11 26.26 29.96 -41.68
N LEU A 12 27.31 29.77 -40.88
CA LEU A 12 27.47 30.48 -39.61
C LEU A 12 27.63 31.99 -39.81
N GLU A 13 28.20 32.42 -40.94
CA GLU A 13 28.39 33.82 -41.30
C GLU A 13 27.13 34.49 -41.84
N GLU A 14 26.34 33.77 -42.65
CA GLU A 14 25.21 34.32 -43.41
C GLU A 14 23.83 34.04 -42.76
N ASP A 15 23.56 32.84 -42.22
CA ASP A 15 22.23 32.44 -41.75
C ASP A 15 22.24 31.42 -40.59
N ALA A 16 22.04 31.94 -39.37
CA ALA A 16 21.89 31.12 -38.16
C ALA A 16 20.72 30.10 -38.15
N PRO A 17 19.51 30.40 -38.68
CA PRO A 17 18.40 29.42 -38.66
C PRO A 17 18.56 28.30 -39.70
N ALA A 18 19.17 28.59 -40.86
CA ALA A 18 19.48 27.56 -41.86
C ALA A 18 20.52 26.56 -41.32
N LEU A 19 21.48 27.04 -40.52
CA LEU A 19 22.46 26.21 -39.85
C LEU A 19 21.81 25.24 -38.84
N LEU A 20 20.76 25.65 -38.12
CA LEU A 20 20.00 24.77 -37.22
C LEU A 20 19.30 23.62 -37.95
N GLN A 21 18.72 23.89 -39.11
CA GLN A 21 18.05 22.87 -39.94
C GLN A 21 19.07 21.88 -40.50
N LEU A 22 20.21 22.38 -40.99
CA LEU A 22 21.29 21.53 -41.49
C LEU A 22 21.91 20.66 -40.38
N LEU A 23 22.05 21.19 -39.16
CA LEU A 23 22.49 20.42 -38.00
C LEU A 23 21.49 19.33 -37.57
N HIS A 24 20.21 19.48 -37.87
CA HIS A 24 19.20 18.44 -37.65
C HIS A 24 19.33 17.28 -38.65
N GLU A 25 19.60 17.61 -39.91
CA GLU A 25 19.59 16.65 -41.01
C GLU A 25 20.91 15.89 -41.16
N TRP A 26 22.03 16.49 -40.74
CA TRP A 26 23.36 15.97 -41.08
C TRP A 26 23.99 15.13 -39.95
N PRO A 27 24.39 13.87 -40.23
CA PRO A 27 25.04 13.02 -39.23
C PRO A 27 26.43 13.52 -38.84
N HIS A 28 26.77 13.30 -37.56
CA HIS A 28 27.94 13.86 -36.86
C HIS A 28 29.32 13.40 -37.38
N SER A 29 29.35 12.44 -38.32
CA SER A 29 30.58 11.93 -38.94
C SER A 29 31.04 12.78 -40.14
N LEU A 30 30.21 13.70 -40.62
CA LEU A 30 30.46 14.44 -41.86
C LEU A 30 31.32 15.70 -41.66
N TYR A 31 31.43 16.22 -40.44
CA TYR A 31 32.10 17.49 -40.13
C TYR A 31 32.94 17.42 -38.85
N ASP A 32 33.97 18.27 -38.77
CA ASP A 32 34.82 18.43 -37.58
C ASP A 32 34.07 19.24 -36.51
N VAL A 33 33.49 18.52 -35.55
CA VAL A 33 32.64 19.08 -34.49
C VAL A 33 33.40 20.09 -33.62
N GLN A 34 34.70 19.91 -33.37
CA GLN A 34 35.46 20.79 -32.48
C GLN A 34 35.70 22.17 -33.11
N LYS A 35 36.10 22.20 -34.38
CA LYS A 35 36.28 23.46 -35.13
C LYS A 35 34.97 24.26 -35.23
N MET A 36 33.85 23.56 -35.40
CA MET A 36 32.52 24.18 -35.39
C MET A 36 32.15 24.75 -34.02
N ILE A 37 32.44 24.03 -32.92
CA ILE A 37 32.22 24.55 -31.56
C ILE A 37 33.02 25.83 -31.33
N ASP A 38 34.30 25.86 -31.70
CA ASP A 38 35.16 27.02 -31.45
C ASP A 38 34.73 28.24 -32.30
N ALA A 39 34.34 28.01 -33.55
CA ALA A 39 33.79 29.06 -34.42
C ALA A 39 32.45 29.61 -33.90
N VAL A 40 31.55 28.73 -33.43
CA VAL A 40 30.27 29.15 -32.83
C VAL A 40 30.51 29.86 -31.49
N LYS A 41 31.42 29.38 -30.64
CA LYS A 41 31.80 30.08 -29.38
C LYS A 41 32.37 31.47 -29.65
N ALA A 42 33.16 31.64 -30.70
CA ALA A 42 33.72 32.94 -31.11
C ALA A 42 32.65 33.91 -31.66
N LYS A 43 31.52 33.39 -32.17
CA LYS A 43 30.35 34.20 -32.55
C LYS A 43 29.45 34.50 -31.36
N VAL A 44 29.19 33.52 -30.49
CA VAL A 44 28.40 33.69 -29.26
C VAL A 44 29.05 34.68 -28.29
N SER A 45 30.38 34.79 -28.27
CA SER A 45 31.06 35.83 -27.48
C SER A 45 30.85 37.25 -28.01
N LYS A 46 30.45 37.40 -29.29
CA LYS A 46 30.12 38.68 -29.92
C LYS A 46 28.62 38.99 -29.86
N THR A 47 27.76 37.98 -29.91
CA THR A 47 26.30 38.11 -29.74
C THR A 47 25.78 37.10 -28.70
N PRO A 48 25.81 37.45 -27.40
CA PRO A 48 25.50 36.51 -26.32
C PRO A 48 24.00 36.13 -26.20
N ASP A 49 23.10 36.90 -26.81
CA ASP A 49 21.64 36.76 -26.66
C ASP A 49 20.94 36.08 -27.86
N ASP A 50 21.69 35.67 -28.89
CA ASP A 50 21.12 34.99 -30.06
C ASP A 50 20.73 33.54 -29.69
N GLY A 51 19.46 33.34 -29.36
CA GLY A 51 18.90 32.02 -28.98
C GLY A 51 19.13 30.92 -30.03
N THR A 52 19.19 31.27 -31.31
CA THR A 52 19.45 30.32 -32.40
C THR A 52 20.90 29.83 -32.42
N LEU A 53 21.87 30.71 -32.17
CA LEU A 53 23.29 30.36 -32.09
C LEU A 53 23.59 29.52 -30.85
N LEU A 54 22.94 29.84 -29.72
CA LEU A 54 23.01 29.03 -28.52
C LEU A 54 22.41 27.63 -28.75
N GLN A 55 21.30 27.49 -29.48
CA GLN A 55 20.76 26.17 -29.83
C GLN A 55 21.72 25.36 -30.73
N CYS A 56 22.37 26.01 -31.69
CA CYS A 56 23.41 25.39 -32.53
C CYS A 56 24.57 24.88 -31.67
N LEU A 57 25.07 25.74 -30.77
CA LEU A 57 26.15 25.42 -29.84
C LEU A 57 25.78 24.23 -28.95
N ALA A 58 24.56 24.22 -28.41
CA ALA A 58 24.08 23.16 -27.54
C ALA A 58 24.08 21.80 -28.27
N ARG A 59 23.56 21.74 -29.50
CA ARG A 59 23.56 20.50 -30.29
C ARG A 59 24.93 20.03 -30.73
N LEU A 60 25.79 20.97 -31.12
CA LEU A 60 27.19 20.66 -31.42
C LEU A 60 27.92 20.13 -30.17
N SER A 61 27.60 20.66 -28.98
CA SER A 61 28.17 20.13 -27.74
C SER A 61 27.64 18.75 -27.35
N VAL A 62 26.38 18.41 -27.69
CA VAL A 62 25.84 17.05 -27.58
C VAL A 62 26.57 16.08 -28.52
N SER A 63 26.77 16.47 -29.78
CA SER A 63 27.49 15.62 -30.75
C SER A 63 28.97 15.45 -30.43
N ALA A 64 29.58 16.41 -29.73
CA ALA A 64 30.95 16.32 -29.23
C ALA A 64 31.12 15.51 -27.93
N GLY A 65 30.03 15.03 -27.32
CA GLY A 65 30.07 14.37 -26.01
C GLY A 65 30.33 15.29 -24.82
N ARG A 66 30.24 16.62 -25.00
CA ARG A 66 30.40 17.62 -23.93
C ARG A 66 29.04 17.96 -23.30
N TYR A 67 28.42 16.97 -22.68
CA TYR A 67 27.03 17.10 -22.21
C TYR A 67 26.84 18.13 -21.07
N ASN A 68 27.86 18.37 -20.24
CA ASN A 68 27.79 19.40 -19.18
C ASN A 68 27.69 20.82 -19.75
N GLU A 69 28.48 21.13 -20.78
CA GLU A 69 28.41 22.42 -21.47
C GLU A 69 27.06 22.56 -22.19
N ALA A 70 26.60 21.48 -22.83
CA ALA A 70 25.31 21.44 -23.49
C ALA A 70 24.17 21.78 -22.54
N LEU A 71 24.13 21.15 -21.36
CA LEU A 71 23.10 21.36 -20.35
C LEU A 71 23.07 22.81 -19.85
N ASP A 72 24.23 23.45 -19.71
CA ASP A 72 24.31 24.87 -19.32
C ASP A 72 23.71 25.80 -20.36
N ILE A 73 23.93 25.48 -21.63
CA ILE A 73 23.39 26.24 -22.74
C ILE A 73 21.88 26.00 -22.84
N PHE A 74 21.41 24.76 -22.70
CA PHE A 74 19.98 24.45 -22.67
C PHE A 74 19.23 25.11 -21.50
N LEU A 75 19.85 25.18 -20.32
CA LEU A 75 19.32 25.92 -19.18
C LEU A 75 19.22 27.42 -19.42
N LYS A 76 20.18 28.01 -20.16
CA LYS A 76 20.12 29.44 -20.56
C LYS A 76 19.04 29.69 -21.62
N LEU A 77 18.87 28.75 -22.53
CA LEU A 77 17.88 28.78 -23.60
C LEU A 77 16.44 28.53 -23.13
N LYS A 78 16.26 28.07 -21.88
CA LYS A 78 14.96 27.67 -21.32
C LYS A 78 14.29 26.50 -22.07
N CYS A 79 15.06 25.70 -22.81
CA CYS A 79 14.55 24.52 -23.50
C CYS A 79 14.49 23.35 -22.51
N SER A 80 13.35 23.14 -21.86
CA SER A 80 13.18 22.08 -20.86
C SER A 80 13.25 20.68 -21.49
N GLU A 81 12.62 20.45 -22.64
CA GLU A 81 12.47 19.10 -23.20
C GLU A 81 13.82 18.46 -23.58
N GLU A 82 14.63 19.15 -24.38
CA GLU A 82 15.94 18.64 -24.82
C GLU A 82 16.92 18.50 -23.64
N ALA A 83 16.79 19.35 -22.60
CA ALA A 83 17.60 19.27 -21.40
C ALA A 83 17.30 18.02 -20.55
N PHE A 84 16.01 17.71 -20.32
CA PHE A 84 15.62 16.53 -19.55
C PHE A 84 15.94 15.22 -20.29
N ASP A 85 15.69 15.18 -21.61
CA ASP A 85 16.07 14.05 -22.46
C ASP A 85 17.57 13.73 -22.39
N LEU A 86 18.41 14.76 -22.35
CA LEU A 86 19.86 14.59 -22.26
C LEU A 86 20.30 14.09 -20.88
N ILE A 87 19.63 14.54 -19.81
CA ILE A 87 19.93 14.07 -18.46
C ILE A 87 19.59 12.58 -18.31
N GLU A 88 18.41 12.18 -18.80
CA GLU A 88 17.96 10.78 -18.73
C GLU A 88 18.81 9.84 -19.61
N LYS A 89 19.26 10.30 -20.78
CA LYS A 89 20.06 9.48 -21.71
C LYS A 89 21.53 9.32 -21.31
N PHE A 90 22.11 10.30 -20.60
CA PHE A 90 23.55 10.37 -20.31
C PHE A 90 23.90 10.38 -18.81
N ASP A 91 22.92 10.12 -17.94
CA ASP A 91 23.09 10.01 -16.48
C ASP A 91 23.85 11.19 -15.83
N LEU A 92 23.53 12.43 -16.22
CA LEU A 92 24.26 13.65 -15.81
C LEU A 92 23.91 14.16 -14.39
N TYR A 93 23.52 13.26 -13.49
CA TYR A 93 22.92 13.61 -12.19
C TYR A 93 23.88 14.32 -11.24
N SER A 94 25.19 14.04 -11.33
CA SER A 94 26.23 14.71 -10.53
C SER A 94 26.30 16.21 -10.79
N PHE A 95 26.03 16.62 -12.03
CA PHE A 95 26.03 18.02 -12.44
C PHE A 95 24.67 18.69 -12.19
N VAL A 96 23.59 17.93 -12.37
CA VAL A 96 22.21 18.34 -12.03
C VAL A 96 22.08 18.68 -10.55
N LYS A 97 22.80 17.98 -9.67
CA LYS A 97 22.89 18.26 -8.23
C LYS A 97 23.17 19.74 -7.95
N GLY A 98 24.02 20.44 -8.71
CA GLY A 98 24.28 21.87 -8.49
C GLY A 98 23.19 22.83 -9.02
N LYS A 99 22.27 22.33 -9.86
CA LYS A 99 21.36 23.16 -10.68
C LYS A 99 19.88 22.80 -10.50
N VAL A 100 19.56 21.98 -9.50
CA VAL A 100 18.18 21.55 -9.19
C VAL A 100 17.24 22.74 -9.03
N ALA A 101 17.66 23.79 -8.31
CA ALA A 101 16.85 24.99 -8.11
C ALA A 101 16.54 25.74 -9.43
N SER A 102 17.42 25.67 -10.42
CA SER A 102 17.21 26.26 -11.75
C SER A 102 16.29 25.38 -12.59
N LEU A 103 16.47 24.06 -12.59
CA LEU A 103 15.58 23.12 -13.29
C LEU A 103 14.14 23.19 -12.78
N ALA A 104 13.98 23.19 -11.45
CA ALA A 104 12.72 23.37 -10.75
C ALA A 104 12.06 24.75 -10.98
N LYS A 105 12.73 25.71 -11.61
CA LYS A 105 12.15 27.03 -11.94
C LYS A 105 11.41 26.98 -13.28
N PHE A 106 11.76 26.01 -14.13
CA PHE A 106 11.25 25.90 -15.50
C PHE A 106 10.17 24.83 -15.62
N ASP A 107 10.41 23.64 -15.06
CA ASP A 107 9.45 22.53 -15.09
C ASP A 107 9.47 21.82 -13.75
N GLU A 108 8.42 22.03 -12.95
CA GLU A 108 8.31 21.45 -11.60
C GLU A 108 8.06 19.94 -11.69
N ASP A 109 7.13 19.51 -12.55
CA ASP A 109 6.67 18.12 -12.62
C ASP A 109 7.73 17.18 -13.22
N ARG A 110 8.40 17.59 -14.31
CA ARG A 110 9.46 16.77 -14.92
C ARG A 110 10.71 16.74 -14.04
N ALA A 111 11.08 17.87 -13.44
CA ALA A 111 12.21 17.91 -12.50
C ALA A 111 11.96 16.99 -11.31
N VAL A 112 10.76 17.01 -10.73
CA VAL A 112 10.38 16.11 -9.62
C VAL A 112 10.44 14.65 -10.05
N LYS A 113 9.84 14.28 -11.20
CA LYS A 113 9.87 12.89 -11.70
C LYS A 113 11.29 12.37 -11.90
N MET A 114 12.16 13.21 -12.46
CA MET A 114 13.58 12.90 -12.69
C MET A 114 14.34 12.74 -11.37
N LEU A 115 14.20 13.66 -10.42
CA LEU A 115 14.88 13.60 -9.13
C LEU A 115 14.48 12.36 -8.32
N VAL A 116 13.21 11.96 -8.43
CA VAL A 116 12.66 10.78 -7.77
C VAL A 116 12.98 9.49 -8.57
N GLY A 117 13.45 9.59 -9.82
CA GLY A 117 13.93 8.46 -10.62
C GLY A 117 15.27 7.90 -10.15
N CYS A 118 16.08 8.69 -9.46
CA CYS A 118 17.47 8.35 -9.14
C CYS A 118 17.83 8.59 -7.67
N PRO A 119 17.27 7.79 -6.72
CA PRO A 119 17.57 7.91 -5.30
C PRO A 119 19.04 7.60 -4.97
N ASP A 120 19.71 6.75 -5.75
CA ASP A 120 21.08 6.28 -5.49
C ASP A 120 22.15 7.35 -5.72
N GLN A 121 21.89 8.33 -6.61
CA GLN A 121 22.86 9.36 -6.98
C GLN A 121 22.61 10.70 -6.28
N ILE A 122 21.35 10.98 -5.92
CA ILE A 122 20.97 12.25 -5.30
C ILE A 122 20.28 11.96 -3.96
N SER A 123 21.03 12.13 -2.87
CA SER A 123 20.47 11.97 -1.52
C SER A 123 19.35 12.98 -1.27
N PRO A 124 18.16 12.54 -0.79
CA PRO A 124 17.02 13.43 -0.54
C PRO A 124 17.35 14.62 0.37
N SER A 125 18.29 14.46 1.31
CA SER A 125 18.73 15.54 2.20
C SER A 125 19.29 16.74 1.47
N TYR A 126 20.08 16.51 0.43
CA TYR A 126 20.70 17.57 -0.34
C TYR A 126 19.68 18.32 -1.21
N VAL A 127 18.72 17.59 -1.77
CA VAL A 127 17.63 18.17 -2.57
C VAL A 127 16.74 19.05 -1.71
N VAL A 128 16.41 18.58 -0.49
CA VAL A 128 15.62 19.35 0.47
C VAL A 128 16.33 20.65 0.86
N GLU A 129 17.66 20.63 1.10
CA GLU A 129 18.44 21.83 1.40
C GLU A 129 18.41 22.87 0.28
N GLN A 130 18.55 22.43 -0.97
CA GLN A 130 18.53 23.34 -2.12
C GLN A 130 17.14 23.86 -2.48
N LEU A 131 16.08 23.12 -2.12
CA LEU A 131 14.70 23.48 -2.42
C LEU A 131 13.97 24.16 -1.26
N ARG A 132 14.66 24.47 -0.13
CA ARG A 132 14.04 25.17 1.02
C ARG A 132 13.36 26.48 0.64
N ASP A 133 13.95 27.23 -0.30
CA ASP A 133 13.43 28.51 -0.75
C ASP A 133 12.13 28.38 -1.57
N LYS A 134 11.85 27.18 -2.11
CA LYS A 134 10.67 26.91 -2.94
C LYS A 134 9.79 25.83 -2.32
N ARG A 135 8.99 26.24 -1.33
CA ARG A 135 8.10 25.35 -0.57
C ARG A 135 7.13 24.53 -1.45
N LYS A 136 6.65 25.08 -2.57
CA LYS A 136 5.77 24.37 -3.53
C LYS A 136 6.45 23.20 -4.23
N VAL A 137 7.64 23.41 -4.79
CA VAL A 137 8.39 22.35 -5.47
C VAL A 137 8.88 21.31 -4.47
N LEU A 138 9.28 21.76 -3.28
CA LEU A 138 9.67 20.86 -2.20
C LEU A 138 8.53 19.92 -1.80
N HIS A 139 7.30 20.44 -1.72
CA HIS A 139 6.10 19.65 -1.48
C HIS A 139 5.90 18.59 -2.58
N ALA A 140 5.88 19.00 -3.85
CA ALA A 140 5.72 18.08 -4.97
C ALA A 140 6.82 17.00 -5.03
N TYR A 141 8.07 17.38 -4.72
CA TYR A 141 9.18 16.44 -4.63
C TYR A 141 8.98 15.40 -3.52
N LEU A 142 8.61 15.83 -2.32
CA LEU A 142 8.39 14.94 -1.18
C LEU A 142 7.16 14.06 -1.37
N ASP A 143 6.10 14.56 -2.00
CA ASP A 143 4.90 13.78 -2.37
C ASP A 143 5.27 12.66 -3.35
N ALA A 144 5.96 12.99 -4.45
CA ALA A 144 6.43 12.01 -5.41
C ALA A 144 7.46 11.03 -4.82
N LEU A 145 8.32 11.48 -3.91
CA LEU A 145 9.26 10.63 -3.18
C LEU A 145 8.52 9.65 -2.27
N PHE A 146 7.46 10.10 -1.61
CA PHE A 146 6.65 9.26 -0.75
C PHE A 146 5.91 8.16 -1.52
N ASP A 147 5.39 8.49 -2.72
CA ASP A 147 4.75 7.52 -3.62
C ASP A 147 5.70 6.41 -4.09
N LYS A 148 6.99 6.74 -4.31
CA LYS A 148 7.99 5.74 -4.71
C LYS A 148 8.59 4.99 -3.52
N ASP A 149 9.05 5.71 -2.50
CA ASP A 149 9.76 5.17 -1.34
C ASP A 149 9.34 5.86 -0.04
N PRO A 150 8.36 5.29 0.69
CA PRO A 150 7.87 5.85 1.97
C PRO A 150 8.96 6.00 3.05
N ARG A 151 10.05 5.23 2.95
CA ARG A 151 11.16 5.21 3.91
C ARG A 151 12.24 6.25 3.62
N ALA A 152 12.45 6.61 2.35
CA ALA A 152 13.51 7.55 1.95
C ALA A 152 13.27 8.96 2.53
N GLY A 153 12.00 9.33 2.72
CA GLY A 153 11.58 10.59 3.31
C GLY A 153 11.49 10.62 4.85
N ALA A 154 11.89 9.56 5.57
CA ALA A 154 11.65 9.42 7.01
C ALA A 154 12.06 10.63 7.86
N ASN A 155 13.23 11.22 7.57
CA ASN A 155 13.74 12.38 8.32
C ASN A 155 13.01 13.69 7.99
N PHE A 156 12.25 13.71 6.89
CA PHE A 156 11.56 14.89 6.38
C PHE A 156 10.05 14.83 6.59
N HIS A 157 9.51 13.78 7.21
CA HIS A 157 8.07 13.64 7.47
C HIS A 157 7.52 14.81 8.30
N GLU A 158 8.27 15.37 9.25
CA GLU A 158 7.83 16.56 10.01
C GLU A 158 7.67 17.79 9.10
N LEU A 159 8.67 18.06 8.26
CA LEU A 159 8.62 19.16 7.30
C LEU A 159 7.52 18.94 6.25
N GLN A 160 7.31 17.69 5.86
CA GLN A 160 6.29 17.30 4.89
C GLN A 160 4.88 17.53 5.44
N ILE A 161 4.63 17.28 6.74
CA ILE A 161 3.34 17.61 7.39
C ILE A 161 3.08 19.11 7.34
N GLU A 162 4.09 19.95 7.59
CA GLU A 162 3.94 21.41 7.45
C GLU A 162 3.58 21.83 6.02
N LEU A 163 4.21 21.20 5.03
CA LEU A 163 3.98 21.49 3.61
C LEU A 163 2.61 20.99 3.14
N TYR A 164 2.17 19.79 3.53
CA TYR A 164 0.81 19.31 3.26
C TYR A 164 -0.24 20.22 3.88
N ALA A 165 -0.02 20.69 5.11
CA ALA A 165 -0.93 21.61 5.76
C ALA A 165 -1.07 22.96 5.01
N ASP A 166 -0.01 23.39 4.33
CA ASP A 166 0.04 24.64 3.56
C ASP A 166 -0.51 24.50 2.13
N PHE A 167 -0.22 23.39 1.43
CA PHE A 167 -0.53 23.21 0.00
C PHE A 167 -1.63 22.19 -0.30
N ASP A 168 -1.63 21.02 0.33
CA ASP A 168 -2.53 19.89 0.01
C ASP A 168 -3.10 19.22 1.26
N LYS A 169 -4.17 19.80 1.81
CA LYS A 169 -4.82 19.31 3.04
C LYS A 169 -5.41 17.91 2.89
N SER A 170 -5.98 17.58 1.72
CA SER A 170 -6.67 16.30 1.49
C SER A 170 -5.75 15.09 1.52
N LYS A 171 -4.47 15.26 1.17
CA LYS A 171 -3.47 14.18 1.16
C LYS A 171 -2.85 13.94 2.53
N LEU A 172 -3.07 14.83 3.50
CA LEU A 172 -2.47 14.75 4.82
C LEU A 172 -2.99 13.53 5.62
N LEU A 173 -4.28 13.23 5.58
CA LEU A 173 -4.86 12.05 6.24
C LEU A 173 -4.25 10.72 5.74
N PRO A 174 -4.24 10.42 4.42
CA PRO A 174 -3.55 9.25 3.89
C PRO A 174 -2.09 9.20 4.31
N PHE A 175 -1.37 10.32 4.24
CA PHE A 175 0.03 10.41 4.62
C PHE A 175 0.25 10.06 6.11
N LEU A 176 -0.54 10.62 7.02
CA LEU A 176 -0.44 10.35 8.46
C LEU A 176 -0.78 8.89 8.82
N SER A 177 -1.62 8.25 8.01
CA SER A 177 -1.99 6.84 8.19
C SER A 177 -0.89 5.87 7.76
N GLN A 178 -0.16 6.19 6.70
CA GLN A 178 0.88 5.34 6.12
C GLN A 178 2.26 5.59 6.76
N SER A 179 2.52 6.83 7.21
CA SER A 179 3.79 7.19 7.86
C SER A 179 3.76 6.93 9.36
N ASN A 180 4.91 6.51 9.91
CA ASN A 180 5.11 6.26 11.35
C ASN A 180 6.27 7.07 11.94
N ASN A 181 7.00 7.87 11.15
CA ASN A 181 8.26 8.51 11.54
C ASN A 181 8.09 10.01 11.85
N TYR A 182 7.00 10.41 12.51
CA TYR A 182 6.77 11.79 12.93
C TYR A 182 6.40 11.88 14.42
N ARG A 183 6.73 13.00 15.05
CA ARG A 183 6.34 13.28 16.44
C ARG A 183 4.88 13.72 16.48
N LEU A 184 4.03 12.91 17.11
CA LEU A 184 2.59 13.16 17.24
C LEU A 184 2.28 14.53 17.85
N GLU A 185 3.02 14.95 18.88
CA GLU A 185 2.83 16.27 19.53
C GLU A 185 3.07 17.46 18.59
N ASN A 186 4.10 17.37 17.74
CA ASN A 186 4.42 18.42 16.78
C ASN A 186 3.34 18.49 15.69
N ALA A 187 2.90 17.32 15.20
CA ALA A 187 1.81 17.23 14.24
C ALA A 187 0.52 17.83 14.82
N LEU A 188 0.20 17.55 16.08
CA LEU A 188 -0.98 18.09 16.76
C LEU A 188 -0.92 19.62 16.86
N LYS A 189 0.20 20.20 17.31
CA LYS A 189 0.40 21.66 17.37
C LYS A 189 0.28 22.33 15.99
N LEU A 190 0.77 21.68 14.94
CA LEU A 190 0.65 22.18 13.57
C LEU A 190 -0.81 22.15 13.10
N CYS A 191 -1.52 21.07 13.39
CA CYS A 191 -2.93 20.94 13.03
C CYS A 191 -3.82 21.92 13.82
N GLU A 192 -3.52 22.17 15.10
CA GLU A 192 -4.19 23.21 15.92
C GLU A 192 -4.02 24.60 15.32
N LYS A 193 -2.79 24.98 14.95
CA LYS A 193 -2.52 26.29 14.33
C LYS A 193 -3.27 26.51 13.02
N ARG A 194 -3.52 25.44 12.27
CA ARG A 194 -4.15 25.48 10.94
C ARG A 194 -5.64 25.09 10.97
N MET A 195 -6.18 24.76 12.14
CA MET A 195 -7.57 24.33 12.36
C MET A 195 -7.96 23.12 11.48
N LEU A 196 -7.08 22.12 11.42
CA LEU A 196 -7.26 20.89 10.63
C LEU A 196 -7.95 19.79 11.46
N TYR A 197 -9.27 19.88 11.61
CA TYR A 197 -10.00 19.00 12.54
C TYR A 197 -9.96 17.51 12.20
N PRO A 198 -10.17 17.06 10.94
CA PRO A 198 -10.12 15.63 10.61
C PRO A 198 -8.78 14.98 10.96
N GLU A 199 -7.69 15.69 10.69
CA GLU A 199 -6.32 15.25 10.95
C GLU A 199 -5.99 15.28 12.45
N MET A 200 -6.46 16.29 13.18
CA MET A 200 -6.34 16.35 14.64
C MET A 200 -6.98 15.13 15.31
N VAL A 201 -8.17 14.75 14.88
CA VAL A 201 -8.89 13.58 15.41
C VAL A 201 -8.10 12.31 15.16
N PHE A 202 -7.53 12.16 13.96
CA PHE A 202 -6.69 11.01 13.63
C PHE A 202 -5.44 10.95 14.52
N VAL A 203 -4.72 12.07 14.68
CA VAL A 203 -3.52 12.15 15.53
C VAL A 203 -3.87 11.88 17.01
N LEU A 204 -4.95 12.48 17.52
CA LEU A 204 -5.42 12.26 18.89
C LEU A 204 -5.83 10.81 19.14
N GLY A 205 -6.45 10.16 18.15
CA GLY A 205 -6.74 8.73 18.18
C GLY A 205 -5.47 7.88 18.34
N ARG A 206 -4.41 8.18 17.58
CA ARG A 206 -3.11 7.47 17.73
C ARG A 206 -2.38 7.81 19.04
N MET A 207 -2.59 9.00 19.59
CA MET A 207 -2.06 9.39 20.90
C MET A 207 -2.81 8.75 22.07
N GLY A 208 -3.99 8.14 21.84
CA GLY A 208 -4.85 7.59 22.88
C GLY A 208 -5.66 8.64 23.64
N ASN A 209 -5.67 9.91 23.21
CA ASN A 209 -6.47 10.97 23.82
C ASN A 209 -7.85 11.04 23.16
N THR A 210 -8.61 9.96 23.34
CA THR A 210 -9.88 9.69 22.65
C THR A 210 -10.99 10.66 23.08
N GLN A 211 -11.01 11.08 24.35
CA GLN A 211 -12.01 12.04 24.85
C GLN A 211 -11.87 13.42 24.19
N GLN A 212 -10.65 13.92 24.02
CA GLN A 212 -10.42 15.20 23.35
C GLN A 212 -10.76 15.09 21.85
N ALA A 213 -10.44 13.96 21.22
CA ALA A 213 -10.82 13.68 19.83
C ALA A 213 -12.34 13.70 19.64
N LEU A 214 -13.07 13.04 20.53
CA LEU A 214 -14.53 12.98 20.51
C LEU A 214 -15.18 14.36 20.72
N ARG A 215 -14.65 15.17 21.65
CA ARG A 215 -15.12 16.55 21.84
C ARG A 215 -14.90 17.38 20.57
N LEU A 216 -13.74 17.29 19.93
CA LEU A 216 -13.45 18.00 18.69
C LEU A 216 -14.38 17.57 17.54
N LEU A 217 -14.66 16.27 17.40
CA LEU A 217 -15.62 15.75 16.43
C LEU A 217 -17.04 16.30 16.65
N LEU A 218 -17.50 16.32 17.90
CA LEU A 218 -18.86 16.72 18.23
C LEU A 218 -19.08 18.23 18.28
N GLU A 219 -18.07 19.01 18.66
CA GLU A 219 -18.18 20.48 18.76
C GLU A 219 -17.93 21.17 17.42
N GLN A 220 -16.89 20.78 16.70
CA GLN A 220 -16.44 21.50 15.50
C GLN A 220 -16.97 20.88 14.20
N MET A 221 -16.96 19.55 14.10
CA MET A 221 -17.38 18.85 12.88
C MET A 221 -18.88 18.52 12.85
N GLN A 222 -19.50 18.30 14.01
CA GLN A 222 -20.89 17.82 14.15
C GLN A 222 -21.18 16.56 13.29
N ASP A 223 -20.13 15.81 12.94
CA ASP A 223 -20.18 14.65 12.05
C ASP A 223 -20.37 13.39 12.90
N VAL A 224 -21.64 13.04 13.14
CA VAL A 224 -22.04 11.91 13.98
C VAL A 224 -21.60 10.56 13.39
N PRO A 225 -21.74 10.29 12.07
CA PRO A 225 -21.24 9.03 11.48
C PRO A 225 -19.75 8.80 11.73
N LYS A 226 -18.90 9.81 11.52
CA LYS A 226 -17.45 9.68 11.79
C LYS A 226 -17.14 9.52 13.28
N ALA A 227 -17.93 10.13 14.16
CA ALA A 227 -17.80 9.92 15.60
C ALA A 227 -18.15 8.49 16.01
N ILE A 228 -19.16 7.90 15.38
CA ILE A 228 -19.53 6.49 15.55
C ILE A 228 -18.40 5.58 15.05
N GLU A 229 -17.86 5.80 13.84
CA GLU A 229 -16.71 5.05 13.32
C GLU A 229 -15.49 5.14 14.25
N PHE A 230 -15.21 6.33 14.80
CA PHE A 230 -14.13 6.53 15.76
C PHE A 230 -14.35 5.73 17.05
N CYS A 231 -15.57 5.75 17.60
CA CYS A 231 -15.90 4.96 18.80
C CYS A 231 -15.84 3.45 18.52
N GLN A 232 -16.26 3.01 17.33
CA GLN A 232 -16.13 1.61 16.90
C GLN A 232 -14.67 1.17 16.78
N ALA A 233 -13.78 2.04 16.27
CA ALA A 233 -12.37 1.73 16.11
C ALA A 233 -11.62 1.59 17.45
N GLN A 234 -12.08 2.30 18.49
CA GLN A 234 -11.47 2.27 19.83
C GLN A 234 -12.08 1.22 20.77
N ASP A 235 -13.33 0.80 20.53
CA ASP A 235 -14.06 -0.22 21.32
C ASP A 235 -14.15 0.07 22.85
N ASP A 236 -14.15 1.34 23.24
CA ASP A 236 -14.25 1.77 24.64
C ASP A 236 -15.69 2.10 25.05
N GLU A 237 -16.22 1.43 26.09
CA GLU A 237 -17.56 1.72 26.62
C GLU A 237 -17.70 3.15 27.17
N GLU A 238 -16.69 3.68 27.84
CA GLU A 238 -16.70 5.05 28.40
C GLU A 238 -16.83 6.12 27.31
N LEU A 239 -16.23 5.89 26.13
CA LEU A 239 -16.37 6.80 24.98
C LEU A 239 -17.81 6.80 24.48
N TRP A 240 -18.45 5.63 24.39
CA TRP A 240 -19.87 5.54 24.03
C TRP A 240 -20.77 6.26 25.02
N GLU A 241 -20.50 6.14 26.31
CA GLU A 241 -21.25 6.90 27.33
C GLU A 241 -21.07 8.40 27.15
N SER A 242 -19.84 8.85 26.89
CA SER A 242 -19.56 10.25 26.63
C SER A 242 -20.27 10.75 25.37
N LEU A 243 -20.22 10.01 24.26
CA LEU A 243 -20.93 10.29 23.01
C LEU A 243 -22.43 10.46 23.26
N ILE A 244 -23.04 9.50 23.95
CA ILE A 244 -24.47 9.51 24.28
C ILE A 244 -24.78 10.75 25.13
N SER A 245 -24.00 11.04 26.17
CA SER A 245 -24.23 12.22 27.03
C SER A 245 -24.15 13.55 26.26
N PHE A 246 -23.20 13.67 25.32
CA PHE A 246 -23.05 14.85 24.47
C PHE A 246 -24.20 14.98 23.46
N CYS A 247 -24.64 13.88 22.85
CA CYS A 247 -25.76 13.88 21.92
C CYS A 247 -27.09 14.19 22.63
N LEU A 248 -27.30 13.69 23.85
CA LEU A 248 -28.49 14.02 24.65
C LEU A 248 -28.56 15.51 25.00
N SER A 249 -27.41 16.17 25.12
CA SER A 249 -27.33 17.62 25.35
C SER A 249 -27.69 18.45 24.10
N ARG A 250 -27.70 17.85 22.89
CA ARG A 250 -27.95 18.55 21.61
C ARG A 250 -28.94 17.78 20.72
N PRO A 251 -30.21 18.20 20.64
CA PRO A 251 -31.25 17.44 19.92
C PRO A 251 -31.00 17.20 18.44
N ASN A 252 -30.27 18.11 17.79
CA ASN A 252 -29.96 18.00 16.37
C ASN A 252 -29.07 16.79 16.05
N LEU A 253 -28.25 16.32 17.01
CA LEU A 253 -27.29 15.22 16.82
C LEU A 253 -27.89 13.84 17.15
N VAL A 254 -28.99 13.79 17.91
CA VAL A 254 -29.66 12.52 18.26
C VAL A 254 -30.29 11.86 17.04
N GLY A 255 -30.77 12.67 16.10
CA GLY A 255 -31.39 12.17 14.87
C GLY A 255 -30.45 11.28 14.03
N PRO A 256 -29.25 11.75 13.65
CA PRO A 256 -28.25 10.94 12.96
C PRO A 256 -27.71 9.79 13.81
N LEU A 257 -27.51 10.03 15.12
CA LEU A 257 -27.02 9.00 16.05
C LEU A 257 -27.91 7.75 16.04
N LEU A 258 -29.23 7.94 16.13
CA LEU A 258 -30.19 6.84 16.11
C LEU A 258 -30.26 6.11 14.77
N GLN A 259 -29.73 6.65 13.68
CA GLN A 259 -29.77 5.97 12.39
C GLN A 259 -28.71 4.86 12.26
N ASP A 260 -27.56 5.04 12.93
CA ASP A 260 -26.36 4.23 12.72
C ASP A 260 -25.88 3.49 14.00
N ILE A 261 -26.47 3.78 15.17
CA ILE A 261 -26.13 3.11 16.44
C ILE A 261 -26.52 1.62 16.48
N GLY A 262 -27.58 1.23 15.74
CA GLY A 262 -28.29 -0.05 15.95
C GLY A 262 -27.43 -1.31 15.83
N ALA A 263 -26.26 -1.23 15.22
CA ALA A 263 -25.36 -2.37 15.03
C ALA A 263 -24.37 -2.59 16.19
N HIS A 264 -24.15 -1.61 17.08
CA HIS A 264 -23.00 -1.64 18.01
C HIS A 264 -23.35 -1.45 19.48
N VAL A 265 -24.41 -0.71 19.80
CA VAL A 265 -24.80 -0.44 21.19
C VAL A 265 -26.20 -0.98 21.46
N ASP A 266 -26.40 -1.53 22.66
CA ASP A 266 -27.71 -2.00 23.08
C ASP A 266 -28.74 -0.86 23.00
N PRO A 267 -29.81 -1.03 22.21
CA PRO A 267 -30.80 0.03 22.01
C PRO A 267 -31.50 0.40 23.32
N VAL A 268 -31.59 -0.54 24.26
CA VAL A 268 -32.16 -0.32 25.60
C VAL A 268 -31.33 0.71 26.39
N LYS A 269 -30.00 0.68 26.30
CA LYS A 269 -29.11 1.63 27.00
C LYS A 269 -29.27 3.05 26.46
N VAL A 270 -29.50 3.18 25.15
CA VAL A 270 -29.69 4.48 24.50
C VAL A 270 -31.10 5.02 24.77
N VAL A 271 -32.13 4.20 24.57
CA VAL A 271 -33.54 4.60 24.76
C VAL A 271 -33.85 4.97 26.21
N SER A 272 -33.28 4.26 27.18
CA SER A 272 -33.48 4.57 28.61
C SER A 272 -32.87 5.89 29.08
N ARG A 273 -31.91 6.46 28.31
CA ARG A 273 -31.23 7.71 28.65
C ARG A 273 -31.81 8.95 27.95
N ILE A 274 -32.78 8.79 27.05
CA ILE A 274 -33.40 9.93 26.34
C ILE A 274 -34.34 10.68 27.31
N PRO A 275 -34.14 11.99 27.55
CA PRO A 275 -35.00 12.77 28.43
C PRO A 275 -36.41 12.91 27.86
N VAL A 276 -37.40 12.76 28.74
CA VAL A 276 -38.82 12.82 28.38
C VAL A 276 -39.19 14.25 27.98
N GLY A 277 -39.76 14.43 26.77
CA GLY A 277 -40.17 15.73 26.23
C GLY A 277 -39.29 16.28 25.10
N MET A 278 -38.25 15.56 24.70
CA MET A 278 -37.39 15.90 23.57
C MET A 278 -38.11 15.68 22.23
N LYS A 279 -38.26 16.73 21.42
CA LYS A 279 -38.76 16.61 20.05
C LYS A 279 -37.62 16.17 19.14
N ILE A 280 -37.65 14.92 18.71
CA ILE A 280 -36.76 14.41 17.66
C ILE A 280 -37.65 14.10 16.45
N ASP A 281 -37.25 14.58 15.28
CA ASP A 281 -38.00 14.33 14.05
C ASP A 281 -37.75 12.91 13.55
N GLY A 282 -38.82 12.21 13.17
CA GLY A 282 -38.74 10.87 12.59
C GLY A 282 -38.30 9.75 13.56
N ILE A 283 -38.49 9.92 14.88
CA ILE A 283 -38.10 8.91 15.89
C ILE A 283 -38.66 7.53 15.56
N ARG A 284 -39.93 7.46 15.15
CA ARG A 284 -40.63 6.19 14.94
C ARG A 284 -39.92 5.32 13.91
N GLU A 285 -39.57 5.89 12.76
CA GLU A 285 -38.88 5.18 11.67
C GLU A 285 -37.48 4.75 12.11
N LYS A 286 -36.76 5.64 12.80
CA LYS A 286 -35.41 5.37 13.32
C LYS A 286 -35.39 4.28 14.39
N LEU A 287 -36.37 4.27 15.31
CA LEU A 287 -36.51 3.22 16.31
C LEU A 287 -36.89 1.87 15.70
N ILE A 288 -37.79 1.85 14.71
CA ILE A 288 -38.13 0.62 14.00
C ILE A 288 -36.87 0.04 13.36
N LYS A 289 -36.07 0.87 12.68
CA LYS A 289 -34.80 0.47 12.08
C LYS A 289 -33.82 -0.08 13.12
N ILE A 290 -33.61 0.62 14.23
CA ILE A 290 -32.70 0.16 15.30
C ILE A 290 -33.14 -1.19 15.86
N ILE A 291 -34.44 -1.35 16.15
CA ILE A 291 -34.97 -2.59 16.73
C ILE A 291 -34.85 -3.73 15.72
N SER A 292 -35.11 -3.49 14.43
CA SER A 292 -34.94 -4.52 13.39
C SER A 292 -33.48 -4.90 13.21
N ASP A 293 -32.56 -3.93 13.21
CA ASP A 293 -31.12 -4.16 13.06
C ASP A 293 -30.57 -4.95 14.26
N TYR A 294 -30.98 -4.59 15.47
CA TYR A 294 -30.61 -5.32 16.69
C TYR A 294 -31.18 -6.75 16.70
N HIS A 295 -32.45 -6.92 16.30
CA HIS A 295 -33.06 -8.25 16.19
C HIS A 295 -32.35 -9.12 15.15
N LEU A 296 -31.96 -8.53 14.01
CA LEU A 296 -31.17 -9.22 12.99
C LEU A 296 -29.80 -9.65 13.54
N GLN A 297 -29.11 -8.76 14.27
CA GLN A 297 -27.83 -9.06 14.90
C GLN A 297 -27.95 -10.19 15.94
N MET A 298 -28.98 -10.15 16.79
CA MET A 298 -29.26 -11.20 17.76
C MET A 298 -29.55 -12.54 17.07
N SER A 299 -30.43 -12.54 16.06
CA SER A 299 -30.72 -13.74 15.28
C SER A 299 -29.49 -14.31 14.57
N LEU A 300 -28.58 -13.45 14.10
CA LEU A 300 -27.33 -13.86 13.49
C LEU A 300 -26.39 -14.48 14.52
N ARG A 301 -26.24 -13.85 15.69
CA ARG A 301 -25.41 -14.38 16.80
C ARG A 301 -25.91 -15.74 17.27
N GLU A 302 -27.20 -15.89 17.47
CA GLU A 302 -27.82 -17.18 17.84
C GLU A 302 -27.64 -18.24 16.74
N GLY A 303 -27.75 -17.84 15.47
CA GLY A 303 -27.48 -18.71 14.31
C GLY A 303 -26.03 -19.18 14.29
N CYS A 304 -25.06 -18.26 14.41
CA CYS A 304 -23.64 -18.57 14.48
C CYS A 304 -23.30 -19.45 15.70
N GLU A 305 -23.85 -19.15 16.86
CA GLU A 305 -23.66 -19.95 18.08
C GLU A 305 -24.18 -21.39 17.88
N ARG A 306 -25.34 -21.55 17.25
CA ARG A 306 -25.91 -22.86 16.94
C ARG A 306 -25.04 -23.65 15.95
N ILE A 307 -24.53 -23.00 14.91
CA ILE A 307 -23.62 -23.61 13.93
C ILE A 307 -22.31 -24.01 14.61
N LEU A 308 -21.69 -23.12 15.37
CA LEU A 308 -20.45 -23.40 16.10
C LEU A 308 -20.62 -24.55 17.10
N ARG A 309 -21.73 -24.59 17.85
CA ARG A 309 -22.05 -25.72 18.74
C ARG A 309 -22.18 -27.03 17.96
N SER A 310 -22.87 -27.02 16.83
CA SER A 310 -23.01 -28.20 15.96
C SER A 310 -21.65 -28.65 15.40
N ASP A 311 -20.82 -27.71 14.96
CA ASP A 311 -19.50 -27.99 14.40
C ASP A 311 -18.53 -28.55 15.44
N VAL A 312 -18.55 -28.03 16.67
CA VAL A 312 -17.77 -28.58 17.79
C VAL A 312 -18.14 -30.05 18.01
N VAL A 313 -19.43 -30.37 18.10
CA VAL A 313 -19.89 -31.76 18.28
C VAL A 313 -19.53 -32.64 17.08
N LEU A 314 -19.63 -32.11 15.86
CA LEU A 314 -19.28 -32.84 14.64
C LEU A 314 -17.78 -33.15 14.58
N LEU A 315 -16.94 -32.15 14.86
CA LEU A 315 -15.48 -32.27 14.87
C LEU A 315 -15.03 -33.22 15.99
N GLU A 316 -15.64 -33.14 17.17
CA GLU A 316 -15.39 -34.07 18.27
C GLU A 316 -15.72 -35.51 17.88
N ARG A 317 -16.86 -35.74 17.20
CA ARG A 317 -17.23 -37.06 16.69
C ARG A 317 -16.25 -37.54 15.61
N ARG A 318 -15.81 -36.66 14.71
CA ARG A 318 -14.81 -37.00 13.66
C ARG A 318 -13.47 -37.35 14.29
N LEU A 319 -13.01 -36.56 15.26
CA LEU A 319 -11.79 -36.82 16.01
C LEU A 319 -11.87 -38.16 16.76
N ASN A 320 -12.97 -38.40 17.47
CA ASN A 320 -13.20 -39.67 18.15
C ASN A 320 -13.22 -40.86 17.17
N LYS A 321 -13.85 -40.73 16.00
CA LYS A 321 -13.81 -41.77 14.96
C LYS A 321 -12.41 -42.00 14.41
N ALA A 322 -11.65 -40.94 14.15
CA ALA A 322 -10.28 -41.04 13.67
C ALA A 322 -9.34 -41.66 14.72
N GLN A 323 -9.45 -41.24 15.98
CA GLN A 323 -8.70 -41.81 17.10
C GLN A 323 -9.09 -43.26 17.39
N ARG A 324 -10.38 -43.62 17.27
CA ARG A 324 -10.82 -45.02 17.42
C ARG A 324 -10.60 -45.87 16.18
N ARG A 325 -10.15 -45.28 15.06
CA ARG A 325 -9.87 -46.03 13.83
C ARG A 325 -8.68 -46.93 14.07
N ALA A 326 -8.85 -48.17 13.68
CA ALA A 326 -7.80 -49.17 13.75
C ALA A 326 -6.83 -48.95 12.58
N THR A 327 -5.53 -49.00 12.86
CA THR A 327 -4.50 -48.94 11.83
C THR A 327 -4.02 -50.35 11.54
N ARG A 328 -4.14 -50.76 10.27
CA ARG A 328 -3.63 -52.05 9.82
C ARG A 328 -2.12 -51.97 9.59
N ILE A 329 -1.40 -52.91 10.17
CA ILE A 329 0.04 -53.07 10.06
C ILE A 329 0.27 -54.36 9.26
N ASP A 330 0.79 -54.17 8.04
CA ASP A 330 1.17 -55.27 7.15
C ASP A 330 2.65 -55.64 7.35
N ALA A 331 3.08 -56.76 6.76
CA ALA A 331 4.49 -57.17 6.75
C ALA A 331 5.48 -56.20 6.08
N ARG A 332 4.98 -55.14 5.45
CA ARG A 332 5.77 -54.08 4.80
C ARG A 332 5.93 -52.83 5.65
N THR A 333 5.16 -52.69 6.74
CA THR A 333 5.25 -51.52 7.63
C THR A 333 6.52 -51.59 8.47
N ARG A 334 7.34 -50.54 8.38
CA ARG A 334 8.62 -50.40 9.10
C ARG A 334 8.52 -49.30 10.15
N CYS A 335 9.28 -49.45 11.22
CA CYS A 335 9.39 -48.44 12.25
C CYS A 335 9.99 -47.14 11.69
N CYS A 336 9.34 -46.00 11.93
CA CYS A 336 9.78 -44.70 11.43
C CYS A 336 11.12 -44.25 12.04
N LEU A 337 11.42 -44.71 13.26
CA LEU A 337 12.61 -44.31 14.02
C LEU A 337 13.81 -45.23 13.78
N THR A 338 13.58 -46.53 13.57
CA THR A 338 14.64 -47.54 13.48
C THR A 338 14.71 -48.25 12.13
N GLY A 339 13.71 -48.08 11.26
CA GLY A 339 13.64 -48.74 9.95
C GLY A 339 13.39 -50.25 9.99
N ALA A 340 13.29 -50.86 11.17
CA ALA A 340 13.07 -52.30 11.33
C ALA A 340 11.62 -52.70 10.97
N SER A 341 11.44 -53.93 10.47
CA SER A 341 10.11 -54.50 10.22
C SER A 341 9.36 -54.72 11.53
N LEU A 342 8.08 -54.36 11.58
CA LEU A 342 7.26 -54.47 12.79
C LEU A 342 6.68 -55.87 13.02
N THR A 343 6.63 -56.71 11.98
CA THR A 343 5.98 -58.03 12.04
C THR A 343 6.89 -59.19 11.59
N GLY A 344 8.17 -58.92 11.35
CA GLY A 344 9.15 -59.93 10.94
C GLY A 344 10.48 -59.73 11.66
N ASP A 345 11.15 -60.84 11.98
CA ASP A 345 12.48 -60.83 12.60
C ASP A 345 13.50 -60.11 11.70
N ALA A 346 14.64 -59.69 12.29
CA ALA A 346 15.72 -58.92 11.65
C ALA A 346 16.29 -59.49 10.32
N SER A 347 15.85 -60.68 9.90
CA SER A 347 16.19 -61.35 8.65
C SER A 347 15.08 -61.32 7.57
N GLY A 348 13.94 -60.66 7.83
CA GLY A 348 12.86 -60.46 6.85
C GLY A 348 12.04 -61.70 6.50
N ARG A 349 12.14 -62.80 7.27
CA ARG A 349 11.31 -63.99 7.08
C ARG A 349 9.99 -63.86 7.85
N ILE A 350 8.88 -63.95 7.13
CA ILE A 350 7.51 -63.93 7.65
C ILE A 350 7.27 -65.27 8.35
N LEU A 351 7.04 -65.24 9.66
CA LEU A 351 6.69 -66.40 10.48
C LEU A 351 5.16 -66.45 10.60
N TRP A 352 4.52 -67.43 9.93
CA TRP A 352 3.13 -67.90 10.12
C TRP A 352 1.98 -67.09 9.46
N PRO A 353 0.81 -67.71 9.16
CA PRO A 353 -0.01 -67.41 7.97
C PRO A 353 -1.05 -66.29 8.12
N TYR A 354 -0.94 -65.42 9.13
CA TYR A 354 -1.85 -64.28 9.31
C TYR A 354 -1.03 -62.99 9.43
N PRO A 355 -0.75 -62.31 8.31
CA PRO A 355 0.25 -61.24 8.26
C PRO A 355 -0.29 -59.87 8.72
N ASP A 356 -1.56 -59.80 9.11
CA ASP A 356 -2.24 -58.53 9.28
C ASP A 356 -2.60 -58.30 10.76
N LEU A 357 -1.90 -57.35 11.37
CA LEU A 357 -2.16 -56.89 12.74
C LEU A 357 -2.92 -55.58 12.71
N VAL A 358 -3.88 -55.44 13.62
CA VAL A 358 -4.71 -54.23 13.73
C VAL A 358 -4.42 -53.57 15.08
N VAL A 359 -3.91 -52.35 15.04
CA VAL A 359 -3.55 -51.58 16.25
C VAL A 359 -4.51 -50.42 16.44
N PHE A 360 -5.07 -50.31 17.63
CA PHE A 360 -5.88 -49.18 18.06
C PHE A 360 -5.02 -48.18 18.84
N HIS A 361 -5.36 -46.89 18.77
CA HIS A 361 -4.63 -45.81 19.46
C HIS A 361 -4.48 -46.00 20.99
N GLY A 362 -5.33 -46.81 21.62
CA GLY A 362 -5.22 -47.18 23.03
C GLY A 362 -4.16 -48.25 23.36
N GLY A 363 -3.25 -48.57 22.42
CA GLY A 363 -2.14 -49.51 22.61
C GLY A 363 -2.54 -50.99 22.56
N ARG A 364 -3.79 -51.30 22.20
CA ARG A 364 -4.27 -52.68 22.04
C ARG A 364 -4.01 -53.16 20.61
N VAL A 365 -3.43 -54.35 20.50
CA VAL A 365 -3.08 -55.01 19.24
C VAL A 365 -3.90 -56.29 19.10
N PHE A 366 -4.54 -56.47 17.95
CA PHE A 366 -5.32 -57.65 17.64
C PHE A 366 -4.86 -58.27 16.32
N GLN A 367 -5.03 -59.57 16.17
CA GLN A 367 -4.90 -60.24 14.87
C GLN A 367 -6.17 -59.98 14.04
N GLU A 368 -6.02 -59.62 12.76
CA GLU A 368 -7.17 -59.27 11.91
C GLU A 368 -8.21 -60.39 11.85
N ALA A 369 -7.78 -61.66 11.74
CA ALA A 369 -8.67 -62.83 11.72
C ALA A 369 -9.50 -62.98 13.01
N ALA A 370 -8.90 -62.78 14.19
CA ALA A 370 -9.58 -62.88 15.48
C ALA A 370 -10.53 -61.69 15.75
N LEU A 371 -10.29 -60.54 15.10
CA LEU A 371 -11.15 -59.36 15.21
C LEU A 371 -12.40 -59.51 14.32
N ILE A 372 -12.27 -60.12 13.14
CA ILE A 372 -13.37 -60.35 12.20
C ILE A 372 -14.39 -61.34 12.79
N ASP A 373 -13.92 -62.37 13.50
CA ASP A 373 -14.79 -63.37 14.15
C ASP A 373 -15.54 -62.85 15.40
N HIS A 374 -15.19 -61.67 15.90
CA HIS A 374 -15.82 -61.04 17.07
C HIS A 374 -16.56 -59.73 16.77
N CYS A 375 -16.45 -59.18 15.55
CA CYS A 375 -17.14 -57.95 15.14
C CYS A 375 -18.38 -58.25 14.30
N SER A 376 -19.55 -58.15 14.92
CA SER A 376 -20.86 -58.28 14.26
C SER A 376 -21.35 -57.01 13.54
N ASP A 377 -20.54 -55.95 13.43
CA ASP A 377 -20.93 -54.65 12.84
C ASP A 377 -20.08 -54.28 11.60
N PRO A 378 -20.67 -54.17 10.38
CA PRO A 378 -19.94 -54.13 9.11
C PRO A 378 -19.43 -52.73 8.67
N LEU A 379 -19.45 -51.71 9.53
CA LEU A 379 -19.23 -50.32 9.10
C LEU A 379 -17.78 -49.83 9.09
N ASN A 380 -16.80 -50.62 9.53
CA ASN A 380 -15.38 -50.21 9.54
C ASN A 380 -14.47 -50.93 8.53
N LEU A 381 -14.96 -51.97 7.83
CA LEU A 381 -14.14 -52.77 6.91
C LEU A 381 -13.97 -52.15 5.51
N GLN A 382 -14.91 -51.33 5.03
CA GLN A 382 -14.81 -50.73 3.69
C GLN A 382 -13.76 -49.61 3.58
N SER A 383 -13.24 -49.09 4.71
CA SER A 383 -12.21 -48.05 4.69
C SER A 383 -10.78 -48.59 4.50
N LEU A 384 -10.61 -49.92 4.44
CA LEU A 384 -9.32 -50.59 4.30
C LEU A 384 -9.00 -51.00 2.85
N SER A 385 -9.96 -50.97 1.92
CA SER A 385 -9.72 -51.30 0.50
C SER A 385 -9.46 -50.05 -0.36
N GLY A 386 -8.41 -49.29 -0.04
CA GLY A 386 -7.92 -48.22 -0.91
C GLY A 386 -7.01 -48.78 -2.01
N LYS A 387 -7.54 -49.18 -3.16
CA LYS A 387 -6.75 -49.39 -4.38
C LYS A 387 -6.32 -48.02 -4.92
N GLY A 388 -5.02 -47.83 -5.11
CA GLY A 388 -4.44 -46.64 -5.72
C GLY A 388 -4.74 -46.52 -7.22
N GLY A 389 -5.00 -45.28 -7.63
CA GLY A 389 -4.63 -44.72 -8.94
C GLY A 389 -5.68 -44.75 -10.06
N LYS A 390 -6.24 -43.58 -10.39
CA LYS A 390 -5.95 -42.84 -11.64
C LYS A 390 -6.71 -41.50 -11.69
N LEU A 391 -5.99 -40.44 -12.05
CA LEU A 391 -6.56 -39.26 -12.68
C LEU A 391 -7.25 -39.66 -13.99
N GLN A 392 -8.48 -39.19 -14.22
CA GLN A 392 -8.93 -38.73 -15.53
C GLN A 392 -10.20 -37.85 -15.39
N ASP A 393 -10.18 -36.78 -16.17
CA ASP A 393 -11.17 -35.73 -16.31
C ASP A 393 -12.61 -36.21 -16.55
N ALA A 394 -13.59 -35.44 -16.06
CA ALA A 394 -14.59 -34.77 -16.91
C ALA A 394 -15.74 -34.18 -16.08
N GLY A 395 -15.97 -32.87 -16.28
CA GLY A 395 -17.29 -32.30 -16.54
C GLY A 395 -18.36 -32.41 -15.45
N GLY A 396 -18.52 -31.33 -14.70
CA GLY A 396 -19.73 -31.13 -13.91
C GLY A 396 -20.97 -30.93 -14.77
N GLN A 397 -22.11 -31.35 -14.24
CA GLN A 397 -23.38 -30.67 -14.46
C GLN A 397 -24.29 -30.95 -13.26
N ALA A 398 -24.75 -29.86 -12.64
CA ALA A 398 -25.78 -29.86 -11.62
C ALA A 398 -27.11 -30.44 -12.16
N PRO A 399 -28.07 -30.71 -11.27
CA PRO A 399 -29.21 -29.79 -11.30
C PRO A 399 -29.72 -29.41 -9.91
N GLY A 400 -30.09 -28.14 -9.78
CA GLY A 400 -31.17 -27.74 -8.89
C GLY A 400 -32.50 -27.99 -9.59
N VAL A 401 -33.52 -28.32 -8.81
CA VAL A 401 -34.81 -27.60 -8.72
C VAL A 401 -35.23 -27.67 -7.27
#